data_AF-A0A0C3NBF4-F1
#
_entry.id   AF-A0A0C3NBF4-F1
#
_cell.length_a   1.000
_cell.length_b   1.000
_cell.length_c   1.000
_cell.angle_alpha   90.00
_cell.angle_beta   90.00
_cell.angle_gamma   90.00
#
_symmetry.space_group_name_H-M   'P 1'
#
loop_
_entity.id
_entity.type
_entity.pdbx_description
1 polymer ?
#
loop_
_entity_poly.entity_id
_entity_poly.type
_entity_poly.pdbx_seq_one_letter_code
_entity_poly.pdbx_strand_id
1 'polypeptide(L)'
;MPSQSFTAALLALSSAGLPWGVPSWQAITRIPGEPWSTVDNAPEDSPSLYVPEWTNRVAAQVKAYVTTVLGMPVGAQDRYMAKRVLDKDSAARTAWAAFISKRSSQWGINKIIDEVLETAGRAPNQMLRDLGTNSLPHAEPAQIYDCVTPLAQKLFGDDAYVGRGSFLKEAVIKFCRTILTLSWNRYRKGVARDVHLMDTLYDVVTETWKAFSAEGTTHTTSAIRSFIKDLRKLLKLYVRYDDQERRARVERYMADMVEMLRVVCKEPGSKDSDKLPKNLRDILLGLASEHDVQAITQALLVSIEDLDSAESVEPVELDLDAPIEPDWKEGVEALSKFSDEQLWQKLGIPDQRLPFFQQWTDPDGMIDPWSDEGQAWLQNMTEKRESLQPRWHQLVGIYRMLERVFEGKPILLMDGVGLGKTLQVLGVIACLAYYRYVYAKKKAFPGDFGQSITLSYFCNPLIVF
;
A
#
# COMPACT_ATOMS: atom_id res chain seq x y z
N MET A 1 0.39 -11.68 13.78
CA MET A 1 1.02 -11.49 12.45
C MET A 1 1.85 -12.73 12.15
N PRO A 2 1.97 -13.19 10.89
CA PRO A 2 2.98 -14.21 10.59
C PRO A 2 4.34 -13.63 10.97
N SER A 3 5.07 -14.32 11.84
CA SER A 3 6.39 -13.88 12.32
C SER A 3 7.46 -13.94 11.24
N GLN A 4 7.16 -14.57 10.10
CA GLN A 4 8.11 -14.97 9.07
C GLN A 4 7.76 -14.33 7.71
N SER A 5 8.76 -13.79 7.01
CA SER A 5 8.62 -13.27 5.65
C SER A 5 8.61 -14.40 4.61
N PHE A 6 8.14 -14.14 3.40
CA PHE A 6 8.21 -15.11 2.29
C PHE A 6 9.65 -15.60 2.04
N THR A 7 10.61 -14.67 2.00
CA THR A 7 12.05 -14.95 1.86
C THR A 7 12.58 -15.92 2.91
N ALA A 8 12.17 -15.75 4.17
CA ALA A 8 12.57 -16.62 5.27
C ALA A 8 11.83 -17.97 5.22
N ALA A 9 10.54 -17.97 4.92
CA ALA A 9 9.73 -19.17 4.80
C ALA A 9 10.24 -20.09 3.68
N LEU A 10 10.61 -19.52 2.54
CA LEU A 10 11.17 -20.25 1.40
C LEU A 10 12.54 -20.84 1.74
N LEU A 11 13.37 -20.13 2.50
CA LEU A 11 14.65 -20.66 2.94
C LEU A 11 14.48 -21.82 3.92
N ALA A 12 13.56 -21.68 4.87
CA ALA A 12 13.26 -22.70 5.88
C ALA A 12 12.73 -24.01 5.28
N LEU A 13 12.08 -23.98 4.10
CA LEU A 13 11.69 -25.19 3.36
C LEU A 13 12.88 -26.10 3.02
N SER A 14 14.09 -25.54 2.91
CA SER A 14 15.31 -26.30 2.63
C SER A 14 15.62 -27.33 3.71
N SER A 15 15.11 -27.16 4.93
CA SER A 15 15.18 -28.17 6.00
C SER A 15 14.53 -29.51 5.63
N ALA A 16 13.56 -29.48 4.72
CA ALA A 16 12.87 -30.67 4.20
C ALA A 16 13.41 -31.13 2.83
N GLY A 17 14.54 -30.59 2.37
CA GLY A 17 15.08 -30.84 1.02
C GLY A 17 14.23 -30.19 -0.10
N LEU A 18 13.41 -29.21 0.24
CA LEU A 18 12.49 -28.50 -0.66
C LEU A 18 12.94 -27.04 -0.84
N PRO A 19 12.46 -26.31 -1.85
CA PRO A 19 11.64 -26.78 -2.97
C PRO A 19 12.43 -27.00 -4.26
N TRP A 20 13.73 -26.71 -4.26
CA TRP A 20 14.52 -26.56 -5.48
C TRP A 20 14.75 -27.86 -6.28
N GLY A 21 14.63 -29.01 -5.63
CA GLY A 21 14.68 -30.32 -6.30
C GLY A 21 13.34 -30.80 -6.87
N VAL A 22 12.24 -30.06 -6.67
CA VAL A 22 10.89 -30.50 -7.01
C VAL A 22 10.50 -30.07 -8.43
N PRO A 23 10.13 -30.99 -9.33
CA PRO A 23 9.80 -30.65 -10.72
C PRO A 23 8.69 -29.60 -10.87
N SER A 24 7.63 -29.66 -10.04
CA SER A 24 6.55 -28.66 -10.10
C SER A 24 7.05 -27.26 -9.72
N TRP A 25 7.92 -27.17 -8.71
CA TRP A 25 8.51 -25.89 -8.30
C TRP A 25 9.48 -25.36 -9.36
N GLN A 26 10.27 -26.24 -9.98
CA GLN A 26 11.16 -25.87 -11.09
C GLN A 26 10.37 -25.40 -12.31
N ALA A 27 9.22 -25.99 -12.60
CA ALA A 27 8.34 -25.54 -13.68
C ALA A 27 7.78 -24.13 -13.42
N ILE A 28 7.41 -23.83 -12.17
CA ILE A 28 6.93 -22.50 -11.74
C ILE A 28 8.07 -21.46 -11.81
N THR A 29 9.23 -21.80 -11.26
CA THR A 29 10.32 -20.83 -11.07
C THR A 29 11.31 -20.75 -12.22
N ARG A 30 11.31 -21.74 -13.11
CA ARG A 30 12.30 -21.97 -14.18
C ARG A 30 13.74 -22.07 -13.68
N ILE A 31 13.91 -22.45 -12.40
CA ILE A 31 15.21 -22.65 -11.78
C ILE A 31 15.44 -24.16 -11.62
N PRO A 32 16.42 -24.78 -12.32
CA PRO A 32 16.57 -26.24 -12.36
C PRO A 32 17.12 -26.91 -11.10
N GLY A 33 17.48 -26.15 -10.06
CA GLY A 33 18.10 -26.70 -8.87
C GLY A 33 18.35 -25.66 -7.79
N GLU A 34 19.16 -26.00 -6.78
CA GLU A 34 19.42 -25.10 -5.65
C GLU A 34 20.12 -23.82 -6.14
N PRO A 35 19.60 -22.61 -5.82
CA PRO A 35 20.16 -21.34 -6.29
C PRO A 35 21.64 -21.14 -5.97
N TRP A 36 22.14 -21.76 -4.90
CA TRP A 36 23.52 -21.69 -4.45
C TRP A 36 24.40 -22.83 -4.99
N SER A 37 23.96 -23.55 -6.02
CA SER A 37 24.77 -24.57 -6.69
C SER A 37 25.91 -23.94 -7.50
N THR A 38 27.10 -24.51 -7.38
CA THR A 38 28.30 -24.10 -8.13
C THR A 38 28.82 -25.29 -8.94
N VAL A 39 29.50 -25.00 -10.05
CA VAL A 39 30.22 -26.03 -10.82
C VAL A 39 31.52 -26.37 -10.08
N ASP A 40 31.84 -27.66 -9.98
CA ASP A 40 33.08 -28.12 -9.35
C ASP A 40 34.31 -27.48 -10.02
N ASN A 41 35.21 -26.95 -9.19
CA ASN A 41 36.45 -26.26 -9.61
C ASN A 41 36.26 -25.01 -10.50
N ALA A 42 35.07 -24.41 -10.55
CA ALA A 42 34.87 -23.17 -11.27
C ALA A 42 35.53 -21.97 -10.56
N PRO A 43 36.05 -20.97 -11.30
CA PRO A 43 36.62 -19.76 -10.69
C PRO A 43 35.60 -19.02 -9.83
N GLU A 44 36.07 -18.43 -8.72
CA GLU A 44 35.22 -17.73 -7.75
C GLU A 44 34.41 -16.58 -8.36
N ASP A 45 34.99 -15.87 -9.33
CA ASP A 45 34.38 -14.73 -10.00
C ASP A 45 33.50 -15.11 -11.20
N SER A 46 33.45 -16.40 -11.56
CA SER A 46 32.57 -16.86 -12.64
C SER A 46 31.10 -16.87 -12.19
N PRO A 47 30.14 -16.66 -13.11
CA PRO A 47 28.71 -16.76 -12.81
C PRO A 47 28.35 -18.12 -12.18
N SER A 48 27.41 -18.10 -11.23
CA SER A 48 26.89 -19.31 -10.59
C SER A 48 25.97 -20.11 -11.53
N LEU A 49 25.80 -21.39 -11.23
CA LEU A 49 25.18 -22.36 -12.16
C LEU A 49 23.74 -22.02 -12.53
N TYR A 50 22.91 -21.69 -11.54
CA TYR A 50 21.46 -21.45 -11.75
C TYR A 50 21.05 -19.99 -11.54
N VAL A 51 21.94 -19.16 -10.99
CA VAL A 51 21.71 -17.73 -10.76
C VAL A 51 22.87 -16.95 -11.38
N PRO A 52 22.81 -16.62 -12.68
CA PRO A 52 23.91 -15.96 -13.39
C PRO A 52 24.27 -14.58 -12.81
N GLU A 53 23.36 -13.95 -12.07
CA GLU A 53 23.62 -12.68 -11.37
C GLU A 53 24.52 -12.83 -10.14
N TRP A 54 24.72 -14.05 -9.65
CA TRP A 54 25.66 -14.34 -8.58
C TRP A 54 26.97 -14.86 -9.15
N THR A 55 28.08 -14.52 -8.50
CA THR A 55 29.34 -15.24 -8.70
C THR A 55 29.35 -16.53 -7.88
N ASN A 56 30.22 -17.48 -8.23
CA ASN A 56 30.41 -18.70 -7.44
C ASN A 56 30.78 -18.38 -5.98
N ARG A 57 31.52 -17.29 -5.74
CA ARG A 57 31.79 -16.79 -4.38
C ARG A 57 30.52 -16.43 -3.62
N VAL A 58 29.61 -15.69 -4.24
CA VAL A 58 28.32 -15.30 -3.63
C VAL A 58 27.46 -16.54 -3.38
N ALA A 59 27.38 -17.45 -4.35
CA ALA A 59 26.66 -18.71 -4.20
C ALA A 59 27.21 -19.54 -3.02
N ALA A 60 28.53 -19.65 -2.87
CA ALA A 60 29.16 -20.35 -1.74
C ALA A 60 28.85 -19.67 -0.39
N GLN A 61 28.86 -18.33 -0.33
CA GLN A 61 28.46 -17.60 0.87
C GLN A 61 26.99 -17.83 1.22
N VAL A 62 26.10 -17.84 0.22
CA VAL A 62 24.67 -18.17 0.42
C VAL A 62 24.55 -19.61 0.93
N LYS A 63 25.25 -20.59 0.33
CA LYS A 63 25.24 -21.99 0.79
C LYS A 63 25.68 -22.13 2.26
N ALA A 64 26.75 -21.43 2.66
CA ALA A 64 27.24 -21.43 4.04
C ALA A 64 26.22 -20.81 5.00
N TYR A 65 25.58 -19.72 4.60
CA TYR A 65 24.49 -19.08 5.35
C TYR A 65 23.28 -20.02 5.48
N VAL A 66 22.84 -20.67 4.41
CA VAL A 66 21.73 -21.66 4.45
C VAL A 66 22.07 -22.80 5.40
N THR A 67 23.27 -23.36 5.30
CA THR A 67 23.72 -24.44 6.20
C THR A 67 23.70 -24.00 7.66
N THR A 68 24.13 -22.77 7.93
CA THR A 68 24.10 -22.17 9.28
C THR A 68 22.67 -22.03 9.79
N VAL A 69 21.74 -21.56 8.97
CA VAL A 69 20.32 -21.45 9.34
C VAL A 69 19.71 -22.83 9.60
N LEU A 70 19.95 -23.80 8.72
CA LEU A 70 19.39 -25.15 8.86
C LEU A 70 19.94 -25.90 10.08
N GLY A 71 21.17 -25.60 10.50
CA GLY A 71 21.77 -26.14 11.72
C GLY A 71 21.23 -25.52 13.02
N MET A 72 20.47 -24.43 12.96
CA MET A 72 19.87 -23.80 14.14
C MET A 72 18.53 -24.42 14.53
N PRO A 73 18.15 -24.38 15.82
CA PRO A 73 16.80 -24.74 16.25
C PRO A 73 15.74 -23.92 15.50
N VAL A 74 14.63 -24.54 15.10
CA VAL A 74 13.56 -23.93 14.27
C VAL A 74 13.05 -22.60 14.83
N GLY A 75 12.98 -22.44 16.16
CA GLY A 75 12.56 -21.19 16.82
C GLY A 75 13.58 -20.05 16.74
N ALA A 76 14.86 -20.34 16.48
CA ALA A 76 15.93 -19.35 16.35
C ALA A 76 16.19 -18.91 14.90
N GLN A 77 15.78 -19.75 13.92
CA GLN A 77 15.99 -19.50 12.49
C GLN A 77 15.36 -18.18 12.05
N ASP A 78 14.10 -17.92 12.41
CA ASP A 78 13.37 -16.73 11.99
C ASP A 78 14.03 -15.43 12.48
N ARG A 79 14.46 -15.40 13.75
CA ARG A 79 15.16 -14.25 14.33
C ARG A 79 16.52 -14.02 13.67
N TYR A 80 17.22 -15.10 13.33
CA TYR A 80 18.52 -15.01 12.69
C TYR A 80 18.43 -14.52 11.24
N MET A 81 17.45 -15.00 10.48
CA MET A 81 17.19 -14.54 9.10
C MET A 81 16.75 -13.07 9.06
N ALA A 82 16.01 -12.59 10.06
CA ALA A 82 15.55 -11.21 10.17
C ALA A 82 16.63 -10.22 10.65
N LYS A 83 17.82 -10.70 11.03
CA LYS A 83 18.87 -9.89 11.65
C LYS A 83 19.50 -8.91 10.66
N ARG A 84 19.51 -7.62 11.03
CA ARG A 84 20.10 -6.51 10.26
C ARG A 84 21.45 -6.05 10.81
N VAL A 85 22.31 -7.01 11.13
CA VAL A 85 23.66 -6.73 11.67
C VAL A 85 24.70 -7.07 10.61
N LEU A 86 25.74 -6.24 10.51
CA LEU A 86 26.93 -6.50 9.71
C LEU A 86 27.75 -7.64 10.35
N ASP A 87 27.30 -8.87 10.16
CA ASP A 87 28.05 -10.07 10.52
C ASP A 87 28.51 -10.83 9.26
N LYS A 88 29.24 -11.93 9.47
CA LYS A 88 29.81 -12.77 8.40
C LYS A 88 28.79 -13.24 7.35
N ASP A 89 27.50 -13.29 7.71
CA ASP A 89 26.41 -13.77 6.86
C ASP A 89 25.56 -12.62 6.29
N SER A 90 25.90 -11.36 6.58
CA SER A 90 25.15 -10.18 6.11
C SER A 90 25.09 -10.07 4.59
N ALA A 91 26.22 -10.32 3.91
CA ALA A 91 26.29 -10.31 2.45
C ALA A 91 25.41 -11.41 1.83
N ALA A 92 25.46 -12.62 2.39
CA ALA A 92 24.63 -13.75 1.96
C ALA A 92 23.12 -13.49 2.19
N ARG A 93 22.74 -12.94 3.35
CA ARG A 93 21.36 -12.52 3.64
C ARG A 93 20.84 -11.51 2.62
N THR A 94 21.68 -10.53 2.28
CA THR A 94 21.33 -9.48 1.33
C THR A 94 21.18 -10.03 -0.08
N ALA A 95 22.12 -10.87 -0.53
CA ALA A 95 22.08 -11.54 -1.83
C ALA A 95 20.84 -12.44 -1.96
N TRP A 96 20.52 -13.23 -0.93
CA TRP A 96 19.32 -14.06 -0.88
C TRP A 96 18.03 -13.22 -0.96
N ALA A 97 17.92 -12.17 -0.14
CA ALA A 97 16.75 -11.30 -0.14
C ALA A 97 16.55 -10.60 -1.49
N ALA A 98 17.62 -10.10 -2.10
CA ALA A 98 17.58 -9.45 -3.42
C ALA A 98 17.15 -10.42 -4.53
N PHE A 99 17.68 -11.65 -4.51
CA PHE A 99 17.30 -12.70 -5.44
C PHE A 99 15.81 -13.05 -5.36
N ILE A 100 15.29 -13.23 -4.14
CA ILE A 100 13.86 -13.53 -3.94
C ILE A 100 13.00 -12.33 -4.36
N SER A 101 13.36 -11.10 -3.97
CA SER A 101 12.59 -9.91 -4.33
C SER A 101 12.42 -9.81 -5.85
N LYS A 102 13.54 -9.84 -6.59
CA LYS A 102 13.58 -9.68 -8.05
C LYS A 102 12.80 -10.74 -8.83
N ARG A 103 12.70 -11.97 -8.31
CA ARG A 103 12.12 -13.11 -9.04
C ARG A 103 10.75 -13.54 -8.55
N SER A 104 10.38 -13.21 -7.33
CA SER A 104 9.12 -13.68 -6.73
C SER A 104 7.86 -13.23 -7.47
N SER A 105 7.87 -12.04 -8.08
CA SER A 105 6.81 -11.52 -8.93
C SER A 105 6.63 -12.37 -10.20
N GLN A 106 7.73 -12.81 -10.80
CA GLN A 106 7.75 -13.58 -12.05
C GLN A 106 7.28 -15.03 -11.88
N TRP A 107 7.28 -15.55 -10.66
CA TRP A 107 6.88 -16.93 -10.37
C TRP A 107 5.36 -17.14 -10.33
N GLY A 108 4.55 -16.08 -10.38
CA GLY A 108 3.09 -16.22 -10.41
C GLY A 108 2.50 -16.90 -9.15
N ILE A 109 3.23 -16.95 -8.02
CA ILE A 109 2.77 -17.62 -6.79
C ILE A 109 1.47 -17.00 -6.28
N ASN A 110 1.32 -15.68 -6.41
CA ASN A 110 0.08 -14.99 -6.06
C ASN A 110 -1.11 -15.50 -6.88
N LYS A 111 -0.93 -15.67 -8.19
CA LYS A 111 -1.97 -16.22 -9.08
C LYS A 111 -2.37 -17.63 -8.67
N ILE A 112 -1.39 -18.48 -8.31
CA ILE A 112 -1.65 -19.83 -7.80
C ILE A 112 -2.48 -19.77 -6.51
N ILE A 113 -2.15 -18.85 -5.58
CA ILE A 113 -2.91 -18.65 -4.35
C ILE A 113 -4.33 -18.17 -4.65
N ASP A 114 -4.49 -17.21 -5.58
CA ASP A 114 -5.79 -16.68 -6.00
C ASP A 114 -6.69 -17.78 -6.55
N GLU A 115 -6.19 -18.60 -7.48
CA GLU A 115 -6.92 -19.74 -8.05
C GLU A 115 -7.33 -20.75 -6.98
N VAL A 116 -6.47 -21.02 -5.99
CA VAL A 116 -6.78 -21.95 -4.89
C VAL A 116 -7.85 -21.37 -3.98
N LEU A 117 -7.77 -20.08 -3.64
CA LEU A 117 -8.79 -19.42 -2.83
C LEU A 117 -10.13 -19.36 -3.56
N GLU A 118 -10.14 -19.05 -4.84
CA GLU A 118 -11.34 -19.01 -5.68
C GLU A 118 -12.00 -20.38 -5.81
N THR A 119 -11.23 -21.42 -6.10
CA THR A 119 -11.74 -22.81 -6.15
C THR A 119 -12.34 -23.23 -4.82
N ALA A 120 -11.80 -22.71 -3.72
CA ALA A 120 -12.28 -22.99 -2.37
C ALA A 120 -13.44 -22.09 -1.93
N GLY A 121 -13.96 -21.20 -2.78
CA GLY A 121 -15.04 -20.26 -2.40
C GLY A 121 -14.59 -19.18 -1.39
N ARG A 122 -13.29 -18.92 -1.31
CA ARG A 122 -12.65 -18.01 -0.33
C ARG A 122 -11.99 -16.82 -1.02
N ALA A 123 -12.35 -16.53 -2.27
CA ALA A 123 -11.88 -15.32 -2.92
C ALA A 123 -12.45 -14.07 -2.19
N PRO A 124 -11.70 -12.95 -2.11
CA PRO A 124 -12.14 -11.74 -1.41
C PRO A 124 -13.56 -11.27 -1.76
N ASN A 125 -13.90 -11.24 -3.05
CA ASN A 125 -15.21 -10.84 -3.57
C ASN A 125 -16.33 -11.81 -3.17
N GLN A 126 -16.08 -13.12 -3.25
CA GLN A 126 -17.03 -14.16 -2.81
C GLN A 126 -17.31 -14.03 -1.31
N MET A 127 -16.25 -13.88 -0.51
CA MET A 127 -16.40 -13.75 0.95
C MET A 127 -17.15 -12.50 1.39
N LEU A 128 -16.89 -11.34 0.78
CA LEU A 128 -17.61 -10.11 1.11
C LEU A 128 -19.10 -10.23 0.78
N ARG A 129 -19.42 -10.87 -0.36
CA ARG A 129 -20.79 -11.15 -0.79
C ARG A 129 -21.50 -12.09 0.18
N ASP A 130 -20.89 -13.23 0.49
CA ASP A 130 -21.50 -14.29 1.30
C ASP A 130 -21.68 -13.87 2.77
N LEU A 131 -20.75 -13.08 3.30
CA LEU A 131 -20.82 -12.56 4.66
C LEU A 131 -21.66 -11.27 4.78
N GLY A 132 -21.96 -10.61 3.65
CA GLY A 132 -22.64 -9.31 3.64
C GLY A 132 -21.85 -8.23 4.38
N THR A 133 -20.51 -8.29 4.34
CA THR A 133 -19.63 -7.34 5.04
C THR A 133 -18.77 -6.55 4.06
N ASN A 134 -18.39 -5.32 4.46
CA ASN A 134 -17.44 -4.49 3.71
C ASN A 134 -16.00 -4.70 4.20
N SER A 135 -15.75 -5.75 4.97
CA SER A 135 -14.41 -6.02 5.50
C SER A 135 -14.17 -7.51 5.58
N LEU A 136 -12.96 -7.89 5.19
CA LEU A 136 -12.53 -9.28 5.23
C LEU A 136 -12.15 -9.68 6.67
N PRO A 137 -12.61 -10.85 7.14
CA PRO A 137 -12.25 -11.36 8.46
C PRO A 137 -10.76 -11.71 8.57
N HIS A 138 -10.31 -11.97 9.79
CA HIS A 138 -8.97 -12.53 10.03
C HIS A 138 -8.85 -13.95 9.42
N ALA A 139 -7.62 -14.44 9.27
CA ALA A 139 -7.32 -15.71 8.59
C ALA A 139 -8.08 -16.93 9.14
N GLU A 140 -8.25 -17.01 10.46
CA GLU A 140 -8.97 -18.12 11.11
C GLU A 140 -10.47 -18.12 10.81
N PRO A 141 -11.24 -17.04 11.07
CA PRO A 141 -12.64 -16.99 10.65
C PRO A 141 -12.83 -17.08 9.14
N ALA A 142 -11.84 -16.65 8.35
CA ALA A 142 -11.84 -16.81 6.90
C ALA A 142 -11.54 -18.24 6.42
N GLN A 143 -11.15 -19.14 7.34
CA GLN A 143 -10.85 -20.54 7.06
C GLN A 143 -9.84 -20.73 5.91
N ILE A 144 -8.92 -19.79 5.72
CA ILE A 144 -7.96 -19.83 4.59
C ILE A 144 -6.99 -21.02 4.71
N TYR A 145 -6.81 -21.56 5.92
CA TYR A 145 -5.90 -22.67 6.16
C TYR A 145 -6.43 -24.02 5.68
N ASP A 146 -7.72 -24.12 5.35
CA ASP A 146 -8.26 -25.31 4.67
C ASP A 146 -7.68 -25.45 3.26
N CYS A 147 -7.19 -24.34 2.69
CA CYS A 147 -6.52 -24.30 1.39
C CYS A 147 -5.05 -24.77 1.43
N VAL A 148 -4.51 -25.19 2.58
CA VAL A 148 -3.11 -25.61 2.71
C VAL A 148 -2.80 -26.80 1.81
N THR A 149 -3.64 -27.84 1.83
CA THR A 149 -3.45 -29.05 1.02
C THR A 149 -3.52 -28.79 -0.49
N PRO A 150 -4.58 -28.16 -1.04
CA PRO A 150 -4.62 -27.87 -2.47
C PRO A 150 -3.49 -26.93 -2.91
N LEU A 151 -3.09 -25.98 -2.07
CA LEU A 151 -1.94 -25.10 -2.35
C LEU A 151 -0.62 -25.89 -2.38
N ALA A 152 -0.40 -26.78 -1.42
CA ALA A 152 0.78 -27.62 -1.37
C ALA A 152 0.87 -28.53 -2.61
N GLN A 153 -0.24 -29.13 -3.03
CA GLN A 153 -0.31 -29.92 -4.27
C GLN A 153 0.06 -29.09 -5.50
N LYS A 154 -0.48 -27.86 -5.64
CA LYS A 154 -0.16 -27.00 -6.79
C LYS A 154 1.31 -26.57 -6.82
N LEU A 155 1.91 -26.29 -5.66
CA LEU A 155 3.27 -25.78 -5.58
C LEU A 155 4.33 -26.90 -5.66
N PHE A 156 4.10 -28.02 -4.98
CA PHE A 156 5.13 -29.06 -4.79
C PHE A 156 4.72 -30.44 -5.33
N GLY A 157 3.50 -30.60 -5.85
CA GLY A 157 3.02 -31.90 -6.33
C GLY A 157 3.07 -32.97 -5.24
N ASP A 158 3.46 -34.18 -5.62
CA ASP A 158 3.54 -35.33 -4.72
C ASP A 158 4.70 -35.20 -3.71
N ASP A 159 5.71 -34.36 -4.00
CA ASP A 159 6.82 -34.07 -3.08
C ASP A 159 6.39 -33.27 -1.85
N ALA A 160 5.16 -32.76 -1.82
CA ALA A 160 4.55 -32.14 -0.64
C ALA A 160 4.34 -33.13 0.52
N TYR A 161 4.16 -34.42 0.22
CA TYR A 161 3.68 -35.43 1.16
C TYR A 161 4.82 -36.29 1.75
N VAL A 162 4.51 -36.94 2.86
CA VAL A 162 5.39 -37.89 3.54
C VAL A 162 5.19 -39.28 2.93
N GLY A 163 6.21 -39.76 2.22
CA GLY A 163 6.21 -41.10 1.62
C GLY A 163 5.12 -41.27 0.56
N ARG A 164 4.36 -42.38 0.63
CA ARG A 164 3.19 -42.64 -0.23
C ARG A 164 1.85 -42.26 0.42
N GLY A 165 1.89 -41.59 1.57
CA GLY A 165 0.70 -41.21 2.32
C GLY A 165 0.13 -39.86 1.88
N SER A 166 -1.03 -39.50 2.43
CA SER A 166 -1.69 -38.21 2.20
C SER A 166 -1.31 -37.12 3.23
N PHE A 167 -0.32 -37.38 4.08
CA PHE A 167 0.12 -36.44 5.12
C PHE A 167 1.16 -35.48 4.56
N LEU A 168 0.93 -34.17 4.72
CA LEU A 168 1.88 -33.14 4.32
C LEU A 168 3.10 -33.10 5.25
N LYS A 169 4.27 -32.79 4.67
CA LYS A 169 5.48 -32.48 5.45
C LYS A 169 5.23 -31.24 6.33
N GLU A 170 5.71 -31.26 7.57
CA GLU A 170 5.50 -30.15 8.53
C GLU A 170 6.02 -28.81 7.99
N ALA A 171 7.20 -28.83 7.34
CA ALA A 171 7.78 -27.64 6.71
C ALA A 171 6.88 -27.06 5.60
N VAL A 172 6.20 -27.93 4.83
CA VAL A 172 5.26 -27.52 3.78
C VAL A 172 4.02 -26.90 4.38
N ILE A 173 3.45 -27.48 5.45
CA ILE A 173 2.33 -26.90 6.18
C ILE A 173 2.69 -25.50 6.69
N LYS A 174 3.85 -25.35 7.35
CA LYS A 174 4.33 -24.06 7.86
C LYS A 174 4.47 -23.04 6.74
N PHE A 175 5.07 -23.43 5.62
CA PHE A 175 5.24 -22.55 4.46
C PHE A 175 3.91 -22.10 3.85
N CYS A 176 3.02 -23.04 3.52
CA CYS A 176 1.72 -22.76 2.93
C CYS A 176 0.87 -21.85 3.83
N ARG A 177 0.84 -22.10 5.15
CA ARG A 177 0.16 -21.22 6.11
C ARG A 177 0.75 -19.82 6.12
N THR A 178 2.08 -19.68 6.08
CA THR A 178 2.74 -18.38 6.05
C THR A 178 2.37 -17.59 4.80
N ILE A 179 2.46 -18.19 3.61
CA ILE A 179 2.14 -17.47 2.36
C ILE A 179 0.65 -17.14 2.25
N LEU A 180 -0.25 -18.03 2.68
CA LEU A 180 -1.69 -17.75 2.77
C LEU A 180 -1.96 -16.57 3.70
N THR A 181 -1.32 -16.54 4.86
CA THR A 181 -1.46 -15.43 5.82
C THR A 181 -0.95 -14.10 5.26
N LEU A 182 0.18 -14.11 4.55
CA LEU A 182 0.74 -12.91 3.91
C LEU A 182 -0.20 -12.40 2.81
N SER A 183 -0.67 -13.28 1.93
CA SER A 183 -1.61 -12.93 0.85
C SER A 183 -2.95 -12.45 1.40
N TRP A 184 -3.49 -13.12 2.42
CA TRP A 184 -4.76 -12.72 3.03
C TRP A 184 -4.67 -11.34 3.68
N ASN A 185 -3.61 -11.06 4.44
CA ASN A 185 -3.42 -9.73 5.02
C ASN A 185 -3.27 -8.64 3.94
N ARG A 186 -2.70 -8.96 2.78
CA ARG A 186 -2.66 -8.06 1.63
C ARG A 186 -4.08 -7.79 1.11
N TYR A 187 -4.90 -8.82 0.91
CA TYR A 187 -6.30 -8.63 0.48
C TYR A 187 -7.08 -7.80 1.48
N ARG A 188 -6.97 -8.08 2.79
CA ARG A 188 -7.65 -7.28 3.83
C ARG A 188 -7.31 -5.80 3.74
N LYS A 189 -6.02 -5.47 3.58
CA LYS A 189 -5.57 -4.07 3.41
C LYS A 189 -6.05 -3.47 2.09
N GLY A 190 -6.06 -4.25 1.01
CA GLY A 190 -6.58 -3.84 -0.29
C GLY A 190 -8.06 -3.50 -0.24
N VAL A 191 -8.87 -4.41 0.30
CA VAL A 191 -10.32 -4.21 0.51
C VAL A 191 -10.59 -2.99 1.38
N ALA A 192 -9.90 -2.85 2.53
CA ALA A 192 -10.10 -1.70 3.40
C ALA A 192 -9.81 -0.36 2.69
N ARG A 193 -8.75 -0.33 1.86
CA ARG A 193 -8.41 0.85 1.05
C ARG A 193 -9.47 1.11 -0.02
N ASP A 194 -9.90 0.07 -0.73
CA ASP A 194 -10.88 0.18 -1.81
C ASP A 194 -12.24 0.62 -1.28
N VAL A 195 -12.67 0.11 -0.12
CA VAL A 195 -13.92 0.53 0.56
C VAL A 195 -13.85 2.00 0.96
N HIS A 196 -12.75 2.44 1.57
CA HIS A 196 -12.57 3.86 1.89
C HIS A 196 -12.58 4.75 0.64
N LEU A 197 -11.96 4.27 -0.45
CA LEU A 197 -11.97 4.96 -1.74
C LEU A 197 -13.37 4.99 -2.36
N MET A 198 -14.17 3.93 -2.24
CA MET A 198 -15.56 3.91 -2.69
C MET A 198 -16.38 4.96 -1.96
N ASP A 199 -16.25 5.04 -0.63
CA ASP A 199 -17.01 6.00 0.17
C ASP A 199 -16.62 7.44 -0.20
N THR A 200 -15.32 7.71 -0.34
CA THR A 200 -14.82 9.03 -0.77
C THR A 200 -15.29 9.40 -2.18
N LEU A 201 -15.20 8.48 -3.14
CA LEU A 201 -15.66 8.73 -4.51
C LEU A 201 -17.18 8.90 -4.57
N TYR A 202 -17.93 8.16 -3.75
CA TYR A 202 -19.38 8.30 -3.67
C TYR A 202 -19.78 9.68 -3.17
N ASP A 203 -19.10 10.19 -2.14
CA ASP A 203 -19.34 11.54 -1.62
C ASP A 203 -19.01 12.60 -2.69
N VAL A 204 -17.86 12.50 -3.34
CA VAL A 204 -17.45 13.42 -4.43
C VAL A 204 -18.47 13.41 -5.57
N VAL A 205 -18.88 12.22 -6.04
CA VAL A 205 -19.88 12.08 -7.10
C VAL A 205 -21.21 12.69 -6.66
N THR A 206 -21.67 12.41 -5.45
CA THR A 206 -22.96 12.90 -4.95
C THR A 206 -22.96 14.42 -4.78
N GLU A 207 -21.89 15.00 -4.23
CA GLU A 207 -21.74 16.46 -4.09
C GLU A 207 -21.65 17.15 -5.44
N THR A 208 -20.87 16.60 -6.37
CA THR A 208 -20.74 17.14 -7.73
C THR A 208 -22.08 17.08 -8.48
N TRP A 209 -22.82 16.00 -8.33
CA TRP A 209 -24.17 15.86 -8.90
C TRP A 209 -25.16 16.88 -8.35
N LYS A 210 -25.14 17.11 -7.02
CA LYS A 210 -25.94 18.16 -6.38
C LYS A 210 -25.57 19.55 -6.89
N ALA A 211 -24.28 19.83 -7.04
CA ALA A 211 -23.80 21.10 -7.59
C ALA A 211 -24.27 21.31 -9.03
N PHE A 212 -24.24 20.27 -9.87
CA PHE A 212 -24.80 20.31 -11.23
C PHE A 212 -26.31 20.56 -11.24
N SER A 213 -27.03 20.01 -10.26
CA SER A 213 -28.48 20.17 -10.18
C SER A 213 -28.94 21.49 -9.56
N ALA A 214 -28.03 22.29 -9.01
CA ALA A 214 -28.36 23.57 -8.37
C ALA A 214 -28.63 24.68 -9.40
N GLU A 215 -29.64 25.51 -9.15
CA GLU A 215 -29.94 26.65 -10.02
C GLU A 215 -28.88 27.77 -9.87
N GLY A 216 -28.41 28.32 -11.00
CA GLY A 216 -27.54 29.50 -11.02
C GLY A 216 -26.04 29.22 -11.04
N THR A 217 -25.59 27.97 -11.03
CA THR A 217 -24.17 27.60 -11.14
C THR A 217 -23.71 27.51 -12.61
N THR A 218 -22.56 28.08 -12.92
CA THR A 218 -21.86 27.90 -14.21
C THR A 218 -20.84 26.77 -14.05
N HIS A 219 -21.03 25.68 -14.79
CA HIS A 219 -20.09 24.55 -14.78
C HIS A 219 -19.19 24.57 -16.02
N THR A 220 -18.01 23.99 -15.90
CA THR A 220 -17.06 23.87 -17.01
C THR A 220 -17.12 22.48 -17.61
N THR A 221 -16.84 22.38 -18.91
CA THR A 221 -16.64 21.12 -19.65
C THR A 221 -15.65 20.18 -18.95
N SER A 222 -14.62 20.74 -18.31
CA SER A 222 -13.64 19.97 -17.53
C SER A 222 -14.22 19.35 -16.26
N ALA A 223 -15.14 20.04 -15.57
CA ALA A 223 -15.81 19.53 -14.38
C ALA A 223 -16.69 18.30 -14.71
N ILE A 224 -17.40 18.34 -15.83
CA ILE A 224 -18.22 17.21 -16.30
C ILE A 224 -17.33 16.02 -16.68
N ARG A 225 -16.21 16.25 -17.38
CA ARG A 225 -15.25 15.17 -17.68
C ARG A 225 -14.65 14.54 -16.43
N SER A 226 -14.34 15.35 -15.41
CA SER A 226 -13.86 14.85 -14.11
C SER A 226 -14.91 13.99 -13.42
N PHE A 227 -16.16 14.48 -13.36
CA PHE A 227 -17.28 13.73 -12.80
C PHE A 227 -17.45 12.36 -13.46
N ILE A 228 -17.46 12.30 -14.79
CA ILE A 228 -17.58 11.04 -15.54
C ILE A 228 -16.41 10.09 -15.21
N LYS A 229 -15.18 10.62 -15.08
CA LYS A 229 -14.00 9.82 -14.72
C LYS A 229 -14.15 9.21 -13.32
N ASP A 230 -14.60 9.99 -12.35
CA ASP A 230 -14.78 9.55 -10.96
C ASP A 230 -15.94 8.55 -10.85
N LEU A 231 -17.02 8.77 -11.59
CA LEU A 231 -18.16 7.86 -11.71
C LEU A 231 -17.75 6.50 -12.28
N ARG A 232 -16.96 6.47 -13.37
CA ARG A 232 -16.42 5.23 -13.93
C ARG A 232 -15.54 4.49 -12.93
N LYS A 233 -14.69 5.21 -12.22
CA LYS A 233 -13.82 4.62 -11.20
C LYS A 233 -14.63 3.97 -10.08
N LEU A 234 -15.72 4.63 -9.66
CA LEU A 234 -16.63 4.11 -8.64
C LEU A 234 -17.39 2.86 -9.13
N LEU A 235 -17.91 2.87 -10.35
CA LEU A 235 -18.59 1.70 -10.94
C LEU A 235 -17.66 0.49 -11.06
N LYS A 236 -16.42 0.67 -11.51
CA LYS A 236 -15.42 -0.40 -11.54
C LYS A 236 -15.19 -1.03 -10.17
N LEU A 237 -15.18 -0.22 -9.12
CA LEU A 237 -15.03 -0.72 -7.75
C LEU A 237 -16.27 -1.52 -7.30
N TYR A 238 -17.49 -1.05 -7.56
CA TYR A 238 -18.70 -1.79 -7.21
C TYR A 238 -18.82 -3.13 -7.95
N VAL A 239 -18.45 -3.17 -9.22
CA VAL A 239 -18.46 -4.41 -10.01
C VAL A 239 -17.43 -5.40 -9.45
N ARG A 240 -16.21 -4.93 -9.15
CA ARG A 240 -15.14 -5.77 -8.58
C ARG A 240 -15.56 -6.52 -7.32
N TYR A 241 -16.39 -5.90 -6.48
CA TYR A 241 -16.85 -6.47 -5.21
C TYR A 241 -18.31 -6.97 -5.26
N ASP A 242 -18.93 -6.97 -6.43
CA ASP A 242 -20.35 -7.31 -6.65
C ASP A 242 -21.34 -6.60 -5.72
N ASP A 243 -21.11 -5.30 -5.48
CA ASP A 243 -22.03 -4.47 -4.69
C ASP A 243 -23.17 -3.96 -5.59
N GLN A 244 -24.16 -4.82 -5.82
CA GLN A 244 -25.30 -4.53 -6.69
C GLN A 244 -26.15 -3.35 -6.19
N GLU A 245 -26.28 -3.18 -4.88
CA GLU A 245 -27.10 -2.12 -4.28
C GLU A 245 -26.48 -0.73 -4.51
N ARG A 246 -25.17 -0.58 -4.23
CA ARG A 246 -24.47 0.68 -4.48
C ARG A 246 -24.29 0.94 -5.97
N ARG A 247 -24.08 -0.11 -6.79
CA ARG A 247 -24.06 0.00 -8.25
C ARG A 247 -25.36 0.59 -8.80
N ALA A 248 -26.52 0.04 -8.41
CA ALA A 248 -27.83 0.51 -8.88
C ALA A 248 -28.16 1.96 -8.45
N ARG A 249 -27.56 2.47 -7.37
CA ARG A 249 -27.68 3.89 -6.98
C ARG A 249 -26.92 4.80 -7.94
N VAL A 250 -25.72 4.41 -8.33
CA VAL A 250 -24.82 5.22 -9.16
C VAL A 250 -25.15 5.12 -10.65
N GLU A 251 -25.67 3.98 -11.10
CA GLU A 251 -26.21 3.82 -12.46
C GLU A 251 -27.37 4.77 -12.76
N ARG A 252 -28.14 5.20 -11.73
CA ARG A 252 -29.17 6.24 -11.91
C ARG A 252 -28.57 7.58 -12.31
N TYR A 253 -27.44 7.99 -11.74
CA TYR A 253 -26.76 9.22 -12.16
C TYR A 253 -26.31 9.16 -13.61
N MET A 254 -25.87 7.98 -14.09
CA MET A 254 -25.57 7.79 -15.52
C MET A 254 -26.82 7.86 -16.39
N ALA A 255 -27.89 7.16 -16.01
CA ALA A 255 -29.13 7.15 -16.77
C ALA A 255 -29.71 8.56 -16.89
N ASP A 256 -29.68 9.32 -15.79
CA ASP A 256 -30.07 10.72 -15.77
C ASP A 256 -29.20 11.56 -16.71
N MET A 257 -27.87 11.43 -16.68
CA MET A 257 -27.00 12.16 -17.60
C MET A 257 -27.24 11.82 -19.08
N VAL A 258 -27.44 10.54 -19.40
CA VAL A 258 -27.71 10.09 -20.78
C VAL A 258 -29.05 10.66 -21.26
N GLU A 259 -30.09 10.64 -20.42
CA GLU A 259 -31.37 11.22 -20.76
C GLU A 259 -31.27 12.75 -20.90
N MET A 260 -30.51 13.42 -20.02
CA MET A 260 -30.22 14.85 -20.14
C MET A 260 -29.54 15.19 -21.47
N LEU A 261 -28.58 14.36 -21.93
CA LEU A 261 -27.92 14.51 -23.23
C LEU A 261 -28.90 14.31 -24.41
N ARG A 262 -29.79 13.31 -24.36
CA ARG A 262 -30.80 13.08 -25.41
C ARG A 262 -31.78 14.23 -25.57
N VAL A 263 -32.27 14.77 -24.45
CA VAL A 263 -33.16 15.95 -24.41
C VAL A 263 -32.45 17.17 -25.00
N VAL A 264 -31.15 17.32 -24.73
CA VAL A 264 -30.31 18.40 -25.24
C VAL A 264 -30.09 18.29 -26.76
N CYS A 265 -29.80 17.09 -27.27
CA CYS A 265 -29.58 16.81 -28.68
C CYS A 265 -30.85 16.74 -29.54
N LYS A 266 -32.04 16.89 -28.95
CA LYS A 266 -33.35 16.82 -29.62
C LYS A 266 -33.57 15.51 -30.39
N GLU A 267 -33.13 14.38 -29.84
CA GLU A 267 -33.41 13.07 -30.43
C GLU A 267 -34.92 12.77 -30.42
N PRO A 268 -35.46 12.13 -31.47
CA PRO A 268 -36.88 11.81 -31.56
C PRO A 268 -37.28 10.78 -30.50
N GLY A 269 -38.21 11.16 -29.61
CA GLY A 269 -38.70 10.33 -28.51
C GLY A 269 -38.40 10.86 -27.10
N SER A 270 -37.64 11.96 -26.96
CA SER A 270 -37.35 12.59 -25.66
C SER A 270 -38.60 13.24 -25.05
N LYS A 271 -38.80 13.05 -23.73
CA LYS A 271 -39.91 13.66 -22.98
C LYS A 271 -39.45 14.96 -22.31
N ASP A 272 -40.13 16.05 -22.65
CA ASP A 272 -40.09 17.44 -22.14
C ASP A 272 -38.79 18.00 -21.55
N SER A 273 -38.30 19.06 -22.20
CA SER A 273 -37.06 19.79 -21.90
C SER A 273 -37.10 20.71 -20.67
N ASP A 274 -38.13 20.61 -19.84
CA ASP A 274 -38.47 21.60 -18.81
C ASP A 274 -37.95 21.25 -17.40
N LYS A 275 -37.17 20.17 -17.25
CA LYS A 275 -36.60 19.74 -15.95
C LYS A 275 -35.13 20.12 -15.73
N LEU A 276 -34.46 20.70 -16.71
CA LEU A 276 -33.02 20.97 -16.66
C LEU A 276 -32.74 22.46 -16.41
N PRO A 277 -31.87 22.79 -15.43
CA PRO A 277 -31.32 24.14 -15.30
C PRO A 277 -30.65 24.58 -16.61
N LYS A 278 -31.00 25.78 -17.08
CA LYS A 278 -30.57 26.33 -18.39
C LYS A 278 -29.04 26.30 -18.59
N ASN A 279 -28.27 26.53 -17.53
CA ASN A 279 -26.81 26.47 -17.57
C ASN A 279 -26.28 25.07 -17.89
N LEU A 280 -26.86 24.02 -17.30
CA LEU A 280 -26.44 22.64 -17.56
C LEU A 280 -26.72 22.26 -19.02
N ARG A 281 -27.88 22.69 -19.54
CA ARG A 281 -28.28 22.52 -20.94
C ARG A 281 -27.26 23.14 -21.90
N ASP A 282 -26.83 24.37 -21.65
CA ASP A 282 -25.89 25.09 -22.52
C ASP A 282 -24.47 24.48 -22.51
N ILE A 283 -24.02 23.92 -21.38
CA ILE A 283 -22.71 23.26 -21.26
C ILE A 283 -22.74 21.86 -21.89
N LEU A 284 -23.85 21.12 -21.72
CA LEU A 284 -24.06 19.85 -22.40
C LEU A 284 -24.15 20.04 -23.93
N LEU A 285 -24.77 21.13 -24.41
CA LEU A 285 -24.73 21.55 -25.83
C LEU A 285 -23.31 21.85 -26.31
N GLY A 286 -22.46 22.42 -25.46
CA GLY A 286 -21.04 22.67 -25.76
C GLY A 286 -20.16 21.40 -25.77
N LEU A 287 -20.59 20.34 -25.08
CA LEU A 287 -20.01 18.99 -25.15
C LEU A 287 -20.58 18.17 -26.32
N ALA A 288 -21.70 18.59 -26.91
CA ALA A 288 -22.45 17.89 -27.94
C ALA A 288 -21.93 18.15 -29.35
N SER A 289 -20.65 17.87 -29.61
CA SER A 289 -20.35 17.37 -30.95
C SER A 289 -20.92 15.94 -31.01
N GLU A 290 -21.66 15.59 -32.08
CA GLU A 290 -22.26 14.25 -32.26
C GLU A 290 -21.24 13.12 -31.98
N HIS A 291 -19.97 13.39 -32.30
CA HIS A 291 -18.83 12.52 -32.05
C HIS A 291 -18.50 12.33 -30.56
N ASP A 292 -18.58 13.38 -29.73
CA ASP A 292 -18.32 13.28 -28.29
C ASP A 292 -19.46 12.58 -27.54
N VAL A 293 -20.72 12.78 -27.97
CA VAL A 293 -21.86 12.03 -27.44
C VAL A 293 -21.73 10.56 -27.81
N GLN A 294 -21.46 10.24 -29.08
CA GLN A 294 -21.19 8.86 -29.48
C GLN A 294 -19.97 8.26 -28.79
N ALA A 295 -18.90 9.03 -28.55
CA ALA A 295 -17.72 8.54 -27.83
C ALA A 295 -18.00 8.30 -26.34
N ILE A 296 -18.79 9.16 -25.68
CA ILE A 296 -19.19 8.98 -24.28
C ILE A 296 -20.17 7.82 -24.16
N THR A 297 -21.16 7.72 -25.05
CA THR A 297 -22.15 6.64 -25.09
C THR A 297 -21.52 5.30 -25.49
N GLN A 298 -20.58 5.25 -26.45
CA GLN A 298 -19.80 4.05 -26.73
C GLN A 298 -18.86 3.71 -25.58
N ALA A 299 -18.13 4.66 -25.00
CA ALA A 299 -17.27 4.36 -23.86
C ALA A 299 -18.07 3.83 -22.66
N LEU A 300 -19.32 4.28 -22.50
CA LEU A 300 -20.26 3.78 -21.50
C LEU A 300 -20.83 2.40 -21.84
N LEU A 301 -21.27 2.18 -23.09
CA LEU A 301 -21.81 0.89 -23.54
C LEU A 301 -20.74 -0.19 -23.61
N VAL A 302 -19.55 0.11 -24.14
CA VAL A 302 -18.36 -0.75 -24.11
C VAL A 302 -17.96 -1.02 -22.66
N SER A 303 -18.04 -0.04 -21.76
CA SER A 303 -17.79 -0.32 -20.34
C SER A 303 -18.86 -1.23 -19.75
N ILE A 304 -20.14 -1.09 -20.08
CA ILE A 304 -21.20 -1.98 -19.57
C ILE A 304 -21.05 -3.41 -20.13
N GLU A 305 -20.72 -3.54 -21.42
CA GLU A 305 -20.45 -4.83 -22.08
C GLU A 305 -19.15 -5.49 -21.60
N ASP A 306 -18.09 -4.71 -21.38
CA ASP A 306 -16.83 -5.17 -20.76
C ASP A 306 -17.05 -5.58 -19.30
N LEU A 307 -17.97 -4.92 -18.56
CA LEU A 307 -18.31 -5.24 -17.17
C LEU A 307 -19.16 -6.52 -17.02
N ASP A 308 -19.86 -6.95 -18.07
CA ASP A 308 -20.56 -8.24 -18.12
C ASP A 308 -19.66 -9.37 -18.67
N SER A 309 -18.53 -9.01 -19.31
CA SER A 309 -17.47 -9.95 -19.63
C SER A 309 -16.58 -10.14 -18.39
N ALA A 310 -16.59 -11.32 -17.79
CA ALA A 310 -15.77 -11.64 -16.62
C ALA A 310 -14.24 -11.62 -16.88
N GLU A 311 -13.78 -11.14 -18.05
CA GLU A 311 -12.40 -11.28 -18.53
C GLU A 311 -11.64 -9.96 -18.73
N SER A 312 -12.25 -8.78 -18.72
CA SER A 312 -11.48 -7.53 -18.91
C SER A 312 -10.95 -6.96 -17.59
N VAL A 313 -10.20 -7.78 -16.86
CA VAL A 313 -9.29 -7.28 -15.83
C VAL A 313 -7.96 -7.06 -16.54
N GLU A 314 -7.64 -5.81 -16.92
CA GLU A 314 -6.24 -5.44 -16.84
C GLU A 314 -5.95 -5.36 -15.34
N PRO A 315 -5.23 -6.34 -14.74
CA PRO A 315 -4.65 -6.08 -13.45
C PRO A 315 -3.85 -4.80 -13.63
N VAL A 316 -4.02 -3.83 -12.74
CA VAL A 316 -2.97 -2.84 -12.59
C VAL A 316 -1.76 -3.67 -12.14
N GLU A 317 -0.93 -4.11 -13.08
CA GLU A 317 0.45 -4.50 -12.85
C GLU A 317 1.13 -3.23 -12.34
N LEU A 318 0.98 -2.97 -11.05
CA LEU A 318 1.98 -2.22 -10.32
C LEU A 318 3.19 -3.12 -10.32
N ASP A 319 4.09 -2.86 -11.27
CA ASP A 319 5.45 -3.40 -11.28
C ASP A 319 6.07 -3.08 -9.92
N LEU A 320 6.20 -4.11 -9.09
CA LEU A 320 6.78 -4.01 -7.75
C LEU A 320 8.26 -3.63 -7.81
N ASP A 321 8.88 -3.63 -8.99
CA ASP A 321 10.30 -3.43 -9.24
C ASP A 321 10.60 -2.51 -10.44
N ALA A 322 9.69 -1.60 -10.84
CA ALA A 322 10.05 -0.53 -11.77
C ALA A 322 11.37 0.06 -11.28
N PRO A 323 12.45 0.09 -12.09
CA PRO A 323 13.77 0.39 -11.58
C PRO A 323 13.68 1.68 -10.79
N ILE A 324 13.90 1.58 -9.48
CA ILE A 324 14.22 2.74 -8.67
C ILE A 324 15.37 3.35 -9.43
N GLU A 325 15.17 4.55 -9.99
CA GLU A 325 16.21 5.24 -10.73
C GLU A 325 17.51 5.03 -9.94
N PRO A 326 18.59 4.51 -10.54
CA PRO A 326 19.80 4.21 -9.79
C PRO A 326 20.39 5.44 -9.09
N ASP A 327 19.92 6.63 -9.47
CA ASP A 327 20.13 7.92 -8.81
C ASP A 327 18.96 8.36 -7.90
N TRP A 328 18.19 7.42 -7.36
CA TRP A 328 17.16 7.71 -6.37
C TRP A 328 17.83 8.26 -5.12
N LYS A 329 17.70 9.58 -4.99
CA LYS A 329 18.12 10.29 -3.81
C LYS A 329 16.98 10.20 -2.80
N GLU A 330 17.29 9.75 -1.59
CA GLU A 330 16.38 9.76 -0.45
C GLU A 330 15.87 11.18 -0.15
N GLY A 331 16.52 12.21 -0.71
CA GLY A 331 16.14 13.61 -0.63
C GLY A 331 16.51 14.24 0.71
N VAL A 332 17.18 13.48 1.58
CA VAL A 332 17.63 13.88 2.92
C VAL A 332 19.15 13.93 3.04
N GLU A 333 19.90 13.65 1.96
CA GLU A 333 21.37 13.58 1.97
C GLU A 333 22.00 14.92 2.33
N ALA A 334 21.39 16.03 1.91
CA ALA A 334 21.84 17.36 2.31
C ALA A 334 21.66 17.62 3.82
N LEU A 335 20.77 16.87 4.48
CA LEU A 335 20.48 17.02 5.90
C LEU A 335 21.34 16.14 6.81
N SER A 336 22.04 15.13 6.27
CA SER A 336 22.90 14.24 7.06
C SER A 336 24.05 14.95 7.76
N LYS A 337 24.38 16.18 7.31
CA LYS A 337 25.44 17.02 7.86
C LYS A 337 25.01 17.85 9.07
N PHE A 338 23.72 17.88 9.41
CA PHE A 338 23.21 18.70 10.50
C PHE A 338 23.05 17.90 11.80
N SER A 339 23.44 18.51 12.93
CA SER A 339 23.16 17.97 14.27
C SER A 339 21.70 18.18 14.67
N ASP A 340 21.24 17.49 15.73
CA ASP A 340 19.90 17.68 16.31
C ASP A 340 19.63 19.15 16.65
N GLU A 341 20.59 19.82 17.30
CA GLU A 341 20.49 21.23 17.67
C GLU A 341 20.33 22.14 16.45
N GLN A 342 21.06 21.84 15.37
CA GLN A 342 20.97 22.59 14.11
C GLN A 342 19.62 22.36 13.43
N LEU A 343 19.07 21.14 13.46
CA LEU A 343 17.74 20.86 12.92
C LEU A 343 16.64 21.59 13.70
N TRP A 344 16.74 21.67 15.02
CA TRP A 344 15.82 22.45 15.84
C TRP A 344 15.89 23.96 15.56
N GLN A 345 17.10 24.49 15.36
CA GLN A 345 17.28 25.88 14.92
C GLN A 345 16.66 26.14 13.54
N LYS A 346 16.85 25.21 12.59
CA LYS A 346 16.24 25.28 11.25
C LYS A 346 14.72 25.22 11.29
N LEU A 347 14.14 24.44 12.20
CA LEU A 347 12.70 24.43 12.50
C LEU A 347 12.22 25.70 13.22
N GLY A 348 13.14 26.53 13.74
CA GLY A 348 12.81 27.75 14.46
C GLY A 348 12.11 27.52 15.80
N ILE A 349 12.41 26.39 16.45
CA ILE A 349 11.81 26.01 17.74
C ILE A 349 12.91 26.12 18.82
N PRO A 350 12.89 27.18 19.65
CA PRO A 350 13.98 27.47 20.59
C PRO A 350 14.05 26.45 21.74
N ASP A 351 12.92 25.90 22.15
CA ASP A 351 12.81 25.01 23.30
C ASP A 351 13.16 23.53 22.96
N GLN A 352 13.60 23.27 21.72
CA GLN A 352 13.95 21.93 21.19
C GLN A 352 12.91 20.85 21.52
N ARG A 353 11.64 21.24 21.47
CA ARG A 353 10.49 20.40 21.80
C ARG A 353 9.37 20.64 20.80
N LEU A 354 8.74 19.55 20.36
CA LEU A 354 7.59 19.68 19.47
C LEU A 354 6.48 20.47 20.18
N PRO A 355 5.95 21.54 19.53
CA PRO A 355 4.85 22.32 20.08
C PRO A 355 3.65 21.44 20.40
N PHE A 356 2.91 21.75 21.47
CA PHE A 356 1.68 21.04 21.87
C PHE A 356 1.84 19.56 22.27
N PHE A 357 3.05 19.00 22.19
CA PHE A 357 3.33 17.66 22.69
C PHE A 357 3.50 17.68 24.21
N GLN A 358 3.11 16.58 24.84
CA GLN A 358 3.44 16.30 26.22
C GLN A 358 4.95 16.15 26.42
N GLN A 359 5.45 16.49 27.61
CA GLN A 359 6.89 16.46 27.88
C GLN A 359 7.42 15.05 28.17
N TRP A 360 6.56 14.23 28.76
CA TRP A 360 6.93 12.96 29.38
C TRP A 360 6.03 11.85 28.86
N THR A 361 6.61 10.66 28.71
CA THR A 361 5.90 9.43 28.36
C THR A 361 6.24 8.33 29.37
N ASP A 362 5.31 7.41 29.56
CA ASP A 362 5.55 6.16 30.29
C ASP A 362 6.26 5.17 29.34
N PRO A 363 7.49 4.73 29.63
CA PRO A 363 8.21 3.77 28.80
C PRO A 363 7.54 2.38 28.80
N ASP A 364 6.81 2.03 29.86
CA ASP A 364 6.15 0.74 29.99
C ASP A 364 4.75 0.73 29.34
N GLY A 365 4.20 1.91 29.03
CA GLY A 365 2.88 2.09 28.41
C GLY A 365 1.73 1.55 29.27
N MET A 366 1.93 1.45 30.58
CA MET A 366 0.98 0.88 31.55
C MET A 366 0.01 1.92 32.10
N ILE A 367 0.35 3.20 31.98
CA ILE A 367 -0.44 4.32 32.50
C ILE A 367 -1.04 5.09 31.33
N ASP A 368 -2.38 5.18 31.30
CA ASP A 368 -3.08 6.03 30.34
C ASP A 368 -2.91 7.51 30.73
N PRO A 369 -2.22 8.33 29.92
CA PRO A 369 -1.96 9.72 30.26
C PRO A 369 -3.22 10.60 30.26
N TRP A 370 -4.34 10.13 29.71
CA TRP A 370 -5.60 10.88 29.67
C TRP A 370 -6.49 10.65 30.89
N SER A 371 -6.15 9.67 31.74
CA SER A 371 -6.86 9.39 33.00
C SER A 371 -6.47 10.37 34.12
N ASP A 372 -7.32 10.51 35.14
CA ASP A 372 -7.00 11.30 36.34
C ASP A 372 -5.75 10.76 37.05
N GLU A 373 -5.58 9.44 37.07
CA GLU A 373 -4.38 8.74 37.57
C GLU A 373 -3.14 9.10 36.74
N GLY A 374 -3.25 9.11 35.41
CA GLY A 374 -2.19 9.51 34.49
C GLY A 374 -1.80 10.97 34.65
N GLN A 375 -2.76 11.88 34.80
CA GLN A 375 -2.51 13.31 35.06
C GLN A 375 -1.81 13.53 36.40
N ALA A 376 -2.22 12.82 37.45
CA ALA A 376 -1.52 12.83 38.73
C ALA A 376 -0.11 12.21 38.63
N TRP A 377 0.04 11.12 37.88
CA TRP A 377 1.33 10.47 37.62
C TRP A 377 2.30 11.39 36.90
N LEU A 378 1.83 12.19 35.93
CA LEU A 378 2.58 13.22 35.20
C LEU A 378 2.94 14.45 36.02
N GLN A 379 2.32 14.65 37.17
CA GLN A 379 2.66 15.75 38.07
C GLN A 379 3.62 15.29 39.19
N ASN A 380 3.47 14.05 39.69
CA ASN A 380 4.07 13.66 40.98
C ASN A 380 5.21 12.62 40.97
N MET A 381 5.35 11.75 39.95
CA MET A 381 6.41 10.72 39.90
C MET A 381 7.50 11.00 38.84
N THR A 382 8.66 11.48 39.26
CA THR A 382 9.80 11.81 38.36
C THR A 382 10.66 10.62 37.93
N GLU A 383 10.67 9.51 38.68
CA GLU A 383 11.66 8.42 38.50
C GLU A 383 11.34 7.42 37.37
N LYS A 384 10.10 7.41 36.84
CA LYS A 384 9.66 6.45 35.79
C LYS A 384 9.26 7.10 34.46
N ARG A 385 9.63 8.36 34.24
CA ARG A 385 9.26 9.10 33.02
C ARG A 385 10.41 9.17 32.03
N GLU A 386 10.12 8.94 30.77
CA GLU A 386 11.05 9.26 29.68
C GLU A 386 10.62 10.54 28.97
N SER A 387 11.62 11.31 28.50
CA SER A 387 11.36 12.52 27.71
C SER A 387 10.79 12.13 26.35
N LEU A 388 9.61 12.66 26.00
CA LEU A 388 9.02 12.44 24.69
C LEU A 388 9.68 13.38 23.67
N GLN A 389 10.82 12.95 23.13
CA GLN A 389 11.55 13.68 22.11
C GLN A 389 11.69 12.89 20.82
N PRO A 390 11.53 13.55 19.66
CA PRO A 390 11.81 12.92 18.38
C PRO A 390 13.31 12.57 18.29
N ARG A 391 13.61 11.40 17.73
CA ARG A 391 14.97 11.02 17.35
C ARG A 391 15.41 11.83 16.13
N TRP A 392 16.73 11.95 15.91
CA TRP A 392 17.31 12.71 14.79
C TRP A 392 16.64 12.44 13.43
N HIS A 393 16.43 11.18 13.06
CA HIS A 393 15.80 10.84 11.78
C HIS A 393 14.34 11.29 11.70
N GLN A 394 13.63 11.36 12.83
CA GLN A 394 12.27 11.89 12.90
C GLN A 394 12.26 13.41 12.73
N LEU A 395 13.25 14.11 13.28
CA LEU A 395 13.42 15.56 13.05
C LEU A 395 13.72 15.88 11.59
N VAL A 396 14.60 15.11 10.96
CA VAL A 396 14.89 15.21 9.52
C VAL A 396 13.63 15.02 8.69
N GLY A 397 12.82 14.00 9.01
CA GLY A 397 11.54 13.75 8.34
C GLY A 397 10.54 14.89 8.51
N ILE A 398 10.40 15.42 9.73
CA ILE A 398 9.53 16.58 10.02
C ILE A 398 9.98 17.80 9.22
N TYR A 399 11.27 18.12 9.24
CA TYR A 399 11.83 19.26 8.52
C TYR A 399 11.61 19.16 7.01
N ARG A 400 11.87 17.99 6.39
CA ARG A 400 11.62 17.79 4.96
C ARG A 400 10.16 17.85 4.57
N MET A 401 9.27 17.31 5.40
CA MET A 401 7.84 17.44 5.15
C MET A 401 7.41 18.91 5.17
N LEU A 402 7.89 19.70 6.14
CA LEU A 402 7.61 21.13 6.19
C LEU A 402 8.13 21.85 4.96
N GLU A 403 9.37 21.61 4.54
CA GLU A 403 9.94 22.18 3.31
C GLU A 403 9.07 21.89 2.08
N ARG A 404 8.64 20.64 1.89
CA ARG A 404 7.74 20.28 0.78
C ARG A 404 6.37 20.93 0.88
N VAL A 405 5.82 21.07 2.09
CA VAL A 405 4.56 21.80 2.32
C VAL A 405 4.70 23.27 1.92
N PHE A 406 5.79 23.93 2.30
CA PHE A 406 6.06 25.33 1.90
C PHE A 406 6.34 25.48 0.41
N GLU A 407 6.88 24.45 -0.25
CA GLU A 407 7.06 24.39 -1.70
C GLU A 407 5.78 24.01 -2.47
N GLY A 408 4.71 23.61 -1.79
CA GLY A 408 3.47 23.11 -2.41
C GLY A 408 3.63 21.77 -3.13
N LYS A 409 4.61 20.95 -2.73
CA LYS A 409 4.91 19.66 -3.35
C LYS A 409 4.40 18.48 -2.50
N PRO A 410 3.86 17.42 -3.12
CA PRO A 410 3.52 16.20 -2.40
C PRO A 410 4.79 15.50 -1.88
N ILE A 411 4.65 14.75 -0.79
CA ILE A 411 5.74 13.98 -0.18
C ILE A 411 5.29 12.55 0.12
N LEU A 412 6.20 11.59 -0.09
CA LEU A 412 6.01 10.19 0.25
C LEU A 412 7.03 9.78 1.31
N LEU A 413 6.55 9.41 2.51
CA LEU A 413 7.41 8.92 3.60
C LEU A 413 7.64 7.41 3.46
N MET A 414 8.83 7.01 3.03
CA MET A 414 9.21 5.60 2.85
C MET A 414 10.07 5.03 3.99
N ASP A 415 10.17 5.72 5.12
CA ASP A 415 10.90 5.27 6.31
C ASP A 415 10.48 3.85 6.73
N GLY A 416 11.45 3.09 7.25
CA GLY A 416 11.24 1.74 7.78
C GLY A 416 10.06 1.63 8.77
N VAL A 417 9.45 0.44 8.83
CA VAL A 417 8.37 0.13 9.78
C VAL A 417 8.92 0.22 11.22
N GLY A 418 8.17 0.86 12.11
CA GLY A 418 8.57 1.03 13.52
C GLY A 418 9.47 2.23 13.81
N LEU A 419 9.87 3.03 12.81
CA LEU A 419 10.71 4.23 13.03
C LEU A 419 9.94 5.45 13.56
N GLY A 420 8.64 5.31 13.85
CA GLY A 420 7.81 6.37 14.42
C GLY A 420 7.31 7.40 13.40
N LYS A 421 6.87 6.96 12.22
CA LYS A 421 6.22 7.81 11.20
C LYS A 421 5.02 8.58 11.74
N THR A 422 4.25 7.99 12.64
CA THR A 422 3.13 8.67 13.30
C THR A 422 3.59 9.91 14.06
N LEU A 423 4.69 9.81 14.81
CA LEU A 423 5.27 10.95 15.53
C LEU A 423 5.75 12.03 14.55
N GLN A 424 6.34 11.64 13.41
CA GLN A 424 6.76 12.59 12.38
C GLN A 424 5.57 13.37 11.80
N VAL A 425 4.49 12.68 11.42
CA VAL A 425 3.28 13.33 10.85
C VAL A 425 2.62 14.25 11.87
N LEU A 426 2.43 13.78 13.10
CA LEU A 426 1.88 14.60 14.18
C LEU A 426 2.79 15.80 14.49
N GLY A 427 4.10 15.61 14.46
CA GLY A 427 5.09 16.68 14.61
C GLY A 427 4.96 17.76 13.54
N VAL A 428 4.74 17.38 12.27
CA VAL A 428 4.49 18.34 11.18
C VAL A 428 3.22 19.14 11.41
N ILE A 429 2.12 18.48 11.79
CA ILE A 429 0.85 19.14 12.08
C ILE A 429 1.02 20.15 13.23
N ALA A 430 1.70 19.74 14.31
CA ALA A 430 2.01 20.59 15.44
C ALA A 430 2.89 21.80 15.06
N CYS A 431 3.92 21.58 14.25
CA CYS A 431 4.77 22.65 13.73
C CYS A 431 3.99 23.63 12.84
N LEU A 432 3.11 23.14 11.95
CA LEU A 432 2.26 24.00 11.12
C LEU A 432 1.30 24.84 11.97
N ALA A 433 0.68 24.25 13.00
CA ALA A 433 -0.16 24.99 13.94
C ALA A 433 0.63 26.07 14.69
N TYR A 434 1.85 25.74 15.14
CA TYR A 434 2.75 26.69 15.78
C TYR A 434 3.18 27.81 14.81
N TYR A 435 3.49 27.47 13.56
CA TYR A 435 3.89 28.43 12.52
C TYR A 435 2.75 29.40 12.18
N ARG A 436 1.50 28.92 12.13
CA ARG A 436 0.33 29.80 11.98
C ARG A 436 0.22 30.77 13.15
N TYR A 437 0.40 30.29 14.38
CA TYR A 437 0.39 31.14 15.58
C TYR A 437 1.50 32.20 15.57
N VAL A 438 2.74 31.81 15.23
CA VAL A 438 3.88 32.73 15.15
C VAL A 438 3.69 33.73 14.01
N TYR A 439 3.24 33.29 12.84
CA TYR A 439 2.99 34.18 11.70
C TYR A 439 1.87 35.18 11.98
N ALA A 440 0.80 34.78 12.67
CA ALA A 440 -0.26 35.71 13.08
C ALA A 440 0.29 36.87 13.94
N LYS A 441 1.25 36.58 14.84
CA LYS A 441 1.85 37.56 15.75
C LYS A 441 3.01 38.35 15.16
N LYS A 442 3.92 37.71 14.43
CA LYS A 442 5.20 38.27 13.98
C LYS A 442 5.25 38.55 12.48
N LYS A 443 4.24 38.12 11.71
CA LYS A 443 4.15 38.23 10.24
C LYS A 443 5.34 37.60 9.49
N ALA A 444 6.03 36.68 10.16
CA ALA A 444 7.14 35.91 9.61
C ALA A 444 7.07 34.48 10.16
N PHE A 445 7.40 33.50 9.32
CA PHE A 445 7.55 32.12 9.76
C PHE A 445 8.88 31.95 10.51
N PRO A 446 8.95 31.06 11.52
CA PRO A 446 10.16 30.82 12.28
C PRO A 446 11.15 29.93 11.50
N GLY A 447 12.43 29.99 11.85
CA GLY A 447 13.47 29.13 11.27
C GLY A 447 13.79 29.47 9.81
N ASP A 448 14.17 28.45 9.04
CA ASP A 448 14.54 28.58 7.61
C ASP A 448 13.35 29.02 6.72
N PHE A 449 12.11 28.91 7.22
CA PHE A 449 10.90 29.24 6.48
C PHE A 449 10.56 30.73 6.48
N GLY A 450 11.27 31.56 7.25
CA GLY A 450 11.04 33.01 7.33
C GLY A 450 11.31 33.78 6.03
N GLN A 451 12.08 33.22 5.10
CA GLN A 451 12.46 33.87 3.82
C GLN A 451 11.60 33.43 2.62
N SER A 452 10.71 32.44 2.78
CA SER A 452 9.91 31.91 1.66
C SER A 452 8.67 32.79 1.42
N ILE A 453 8.78 33.73 0.47
CA ILE A 453 7.75 34.73 0.14
C ILE A 453 6.60 34.14 -0.70
N THR A 454 6.66 32.87 -1.09
CA THR A 454 5.71 32.28 -2.05
C THR A 454 4.55 31.55 -1.36
N LEU A 455 3.71 32.25 -0.59
CA LEU A 455 2.49 31.64 -0.02
C LEU A 455 1.26 32.54 -0.14
N SER A 456 0.70 32.62 -1.34
CA SER A 456 -0.69 33.03 -1.55
C SER A 456 -1.71 31.96 -1.11
N TYR A 457 -1.27 30.72 -0.84
CA TYR A 457 -2.16 29.58 -0.56
C TYR A 457 -2.49 29.36 0.92
N PHE A 458 -1.65 29.79 1.88
CA PHE A 458 -1.88 29.59 3.32
C PHE A 458 -2.67 30.71 4.01
N CYS A 459 -2.96 31.81 3.31
CA CYS A 459 -3.77 32.91 3.83
C CYS A 459 -5.28 32.67 3.73
N ASN A 460 -5.72 31.53 3.20
CA ASN A 460 -7.13 31.18 3.14
C ASN A 460 -7.53 30.38 4.40
N PRO A 461 -8.55 30.81 5.18
CA PRO A 461 -8.90 30.20 6.47
C PRO A 461 -9.55 28.80 6.38
N LEU A 462 -9.56 28.16 5.21
CA LEU A 462 -10.39 26.99 4.90
C LEU A 462 -9.65 25.65 4.81
N ILE A 463 -8.38 25.57 5.19
CA ILE A 463 -7.74 24.25 5.41
C ILE A 463 -7.97 23.85 6.86
N VAL A 464 -9.11 23.19 7.07
CA VAL A 464 -9.45 22.42 8.28
C VAL A 464 -8.98 20.99 7.99
N PHE A 465 -8.09 20.47 8.85
CA PHE A 465 -7.77 19.04 8.89
C PHE A 465 -8.87 18.27 9.61
#